data_AF-A0A8X6VTL5-F1
#
_entry.id   AF-A0A8X6VTL5-F1
#
_cell.length_a   1.000
_cell.length_b   1.000
_cell.length_c   1.000
_cell.angle_alpha   90.00
_cell.angle_beta   90.00
_cell.angle_gamma   90.00
#
_symmetry.space_group_name_H-M   'P 1'
#
loop_
_entity.id
_entity.type
_entity.pdbx_description
1 polymer ?
#
loop_
_entity_poly.entity_id
_entity_poly.type
_entity_poly.pdbx_seq_one_letter_code
_entity_poly.pdbx_strand_id
1 'polypeptide(L)'
;MDIVDCLIERYGEVSGKKSRPALQPIPMRLTERHFLEVIAPSEKKLRPARKCYVCSLKKNDNEKRIRKETRYFSPDCDVGLCLTPFLKLYHTKLDL
;
A
#
# COMPACT_ATOMS: atom_id res chain seq x y z
N MET A 1 -17.25 -15.35 24.10
CA MET A 1 -16.49 -14.12 23.79
C MET A 1 -15.18 -14.55 23.17
N ASP A 2 -14.89 -14.05 21.97
CA ASP A 2 -13.59 -14.27 21.32
C ASP A 2 -12.53 -13.42 22.04
N ILE A 3 -11.29 -13.89 22.09
CA ILE A 3 -10.16 -13.17 22.68
C ILE A 3 -9.96 -11.82 21.97
N VAL A 4 -10.26 -11.76 20.68
CA VAL A 4 -10.21 -10.51 19.89
C VAL A 4 -11.18 -9.48 20.43
N ASP A 5 -12.41 -9.89 20.75
CA ASP A 5 -13.46 -8.99 21.28
C ASP A 5 -13.03 -8.39 22.62
N CYS A 6 -12.51 -9.23 23.53
CA CYS A 6 -12.03 -8.79 24.84
C CYS A 6 -10.86 -7.81 24.77
N LEU A 7 -9.99 -7.91 23.77
CA LEU A 7 -8.87 -6.99 23.57
C LEU A 7 -9.33 -5.62 23.07
N ILE A 8 -10.33 -5.58 22.19
CA ILE A 8 -10.92 -4.35 21.69
C ILE A 8 -11.65 -3.62 22.82
N GLU A 9 -12.42 -4.33 23.64
CA GLU A 9 -13.12 -3.73 24.79
C GLU A 9 -12.14 -3.13 25.81
N ARG A 10 -11.02 -3.81 26.07
CA ARG A 10 -10.06 -3.41 27.11
C ARG A 10 -9.12 -2.28 26.68
N TYR A 11 -8.84 -2.15 25.39
CA TYR A 11 -7.81 -1.24 24.88
C TYR A 11 -8.24 -0.40 23.68
N GLY A 12 -9.51 -0.44 23.27
CA GLY A 12 -10.02 0.20 22.06
C GLY A 12 -10.08 1.73 22.11
N GLU A 13 -9.99 2.35 23.28
CA GLU A 13 -9.98 3.81 23.40
C GLU A 13 -8.61 4.40 23.03
N VAL A 14 -8.46 4.71 21.74
CA VAL A 14 -7.39 5.59 21.24
C VAL A 14 -7.88 7.02 21.32
N SER A 15 -7.38 7.77 22.30
CA SER A 15 -7.50 9.23 22.38
C SER A 15 -6.93 9.86 21.11
N GLY A 16 -7.81 10.22 20.18
CA GLY A 16 -7.44 10.95 18.98
C GLY A 16 -7.01 12.36 19.35
N LYS A 17 -5.70 12.61 19.36
CA LYS A 17 -5.19 13.99 19.40
C LYS A 17 -5.75 14.71 18.18
N LYS A 18 -6.65 15.68 18.39
CA LYS A 18 -7.21 16.53 17.33
C LYS A 18 -6.06 17.31 16.70
N SER A 19 -5.57 16.83 15.56
CA SER A 19 -4.56 17.54 14.76
C SER A 19 -5.17 18.76 14.09
N ARG A 20 -4.37 19.82 13.92
CA ARG A 20 -4.72 20.97 13.09
C ARG A 20 -5.10 20.48 11.67
N PRO A 21 -6.20 20.94 11.07
CA PRO A 21 -6.56 20.55 9.71
C PRO A 21 -5.42 20.90 8.76
N ALA A 22 -4.97 19.92 7.96
CA ALA A 22 -4.03 20.19 6.90
C ALA A 22 -4.69 21.13 5.88
N LEU A 23 -3.92 22.07 5.32
CA LEU A 23 -4.39 23.04 4.31
C LEU A 23 -4.93 22.33 3.05
N GLN A 24 -4.51 21.08 2.82
CA GLN A 24 -5.00 20.20 1.77
C GLN A 24 -5.32 18.81 2.35
N PRO A 25 -6.33 18.11 1.81
CA PRO A 25 -6.64 16.76 2.24
C PRO A 25 -5.43 15.85 1.99
N ILE A 26 -4.94 15.21 3.06
CA ILE A 26 -3.86 14.24 2.96
C ILE A 26 -4.41 13.05 2.15
N PRO A 27 -3.68 12.56 1.12
CA PRO A 27 -4.14 11.41 0.34
C PRO A 27 -4.42 10.18 1.22
N MET A 28 -5.54 9.51 0.99
CA MET A 28 -5.97 8.32 1.77
C MET A 28 -4.88 7.25 1.82
N ARG A 29 -4.14 7.07 0.73
CA ARG A 29 -2.99 6.13 0.67
C ARG A 29 -1.96 6.32 1.78
N LEU A 30 -1.87 7.51 2.39
CA LEU A 30 -0.92 7.86 3.44
C LEU A 30 -1.50 7.76 4.86
N THR A 31 -2.81 7.81 5.01
CA THR A 31 -3.48 7.87 6.32
C THR A 31 -4.23 6.59 6.66
N GLU A 32 -4.70 5.85 5.66
CA GLU A 32 -5.48 4.65 5.86
C GLU A 32 -4.61 3.39 5.89
N ARG A 33 -5.19 2.33 6.47
CA ARG A 33 -4.57 1.01 6.55
C ARG A 33 -4.90 0.22 5.30
N HIS A 34 -4.00 0.26 4.33
CA HIS A 34 -4.10 -0.54 3.11
C HIS A 34 -3.32 -1.85 3.25
N PHE A 35 -3.94 -2.94 2.80
CA PHE A 35 -3.32 -4.26 2.77
C PHE A 35 -2.98 -4.67 1.34
N LEU A 36 -1.98 -5.55 1.21
CA LEU A 36 -1.68 -6.17 -0.07
C LEU A 36 -2.46 -7.46 -0.23
N GLU A 37 -2.93 -7.66 -1.46
CA GLU A 37 -3.50 -8.91 -1.92
C GLU A 37 -2.66 -9.50 -3.05
N VAL A 38 -2.82 -10.80 -3.28
CA VAL A 38 -2.23 -11.50 -4.41
C VAL A 38 -3.22 -11.47 -5.57
N ILE A 39 -2.75 -11.09 -6.75
CA ILE A 39 -3.58 -11.11 -7.96
C ILE A 39 -3.99 -12.55 -8.25
N ALA A 40 -5.31 -12.77 -8.28
CA ALA A 40 -5.93 -14.05 -8.58
C ALA A 40 -5.59 -14.48 -10.02
N PRO A 41 -5.30 -15.78 -10.26
CA PRO A 41 -5.15 -16.33 -11.61
C PRO A 41 -6.39 -16.07 -12.47
N SER A 42 -6.19 -15.95 -13.78
CA SER A 42 -7.27 -15.98 -14.77
C SER A 42 -7.08 -17.13 -15.74
N GLU A 43 -8.12 -17.48 -16.50
CA GLU A 43 -8.06 -18.52 -17.54
C GLU A 43 -6.91 -18.31 -18.52
N LYS A 44 -6.57 -17.04 -18.80
CA LYS A 44 -5.49 -16.66 -19.75
C LYS A 44 -4.11 -16.65 -19.12
N LYS A 45 -3.99 -16.45 -17.79
CA LYS A 45 -2.69 -16.29 -17.13
C LYS A 45 -2.74 -16.86 -15.71
N LEU A 46 -2.00 -17.96 -15.50
CA LEU A 46 -1.88 -18.64 -14.21
C LEU A 46 -1.18 -17.80 -13.14
N ARG A 47 -0.24 -16.93 -13.55
CA ARG A 47 0.55 -16.07 -12.65
C ARG A 47 0.49 -14.62 -13.14
N PRO A 48 -0.65 -13.94 -12.98
CA PRO A 48 -0.78 -12.56 -13.39
C PRO A 48 0.06 -11.66 -12.50
N ALA A 49 0.60 -10.61 -13.11
CA ALA A 49 1.47 -9.64 -12.46
C ALA A 49 1.16 -8.25 -13.00
N ARG A 50 1.28 -7.25 -12.13
CA ARG A 50 1.19 -5.83 -12.43
C ARG A 50 2.58 -5.19 -12.36
N LYS A 51 2.76 -4.02 -12.97
CA LYS A 51 3.98 -3.23 -12.82
C LYS A 51 4.02 -2.63 -11.42
N CYS A 52 5.16 -2.69 -10.75
CA CYS A 52 5.37 -1.96 -9.50
C CYS A 52 5.43 -0.45 -9.78
N TYR A 53 4.50 0.32 -9.21
CA TYR A 53 4.43 1.77 -9.42
C TYR A 53 5.72 2.46 -8.99
N VAL A 54 6.20 2.18 -7.77
CA VAL A 54 7.39 2.84 -7.25
C VAL A 54 8.66 2.47 -8.01
N CYS A 55 8.84 1.20 -8.40
CA CYS A 55 9.95 0.84 -9.28
C CYS A 55 9.90 1.60 -10.59
N SER A 56 8.70 1.82 -11.13
CA SER A 56 8.52 2.50 -12.41
C SER A 56 8.89 3.96 -12.46
N LEU A 57 8.95 4.61 -11.29
CA LEU A 57 9.41 5.99 -11.14
C LEU A 57 10.94 6.08 -11.11
N LYS A 58 11.62 5.00 -10.67
CA LYS A 58 13.08 4.95 -10.58
C LYS A 58 13.73 4.72 -11.93
N LYS A 59 14.93 5.28 -12.09
CA LYS A 59 15.84 4.99 -13.21
C LYS A 59 16.95 4.05 -12.76
N ASN A 60 17.44 3.22 -13.67
CA ASN A 60 18.66 2.44 -13.47
C ASN A 60 19.90 3.27 -13.86
N ASP A 61 21.09 2.67 -13.74
CA ASP A 61 22.38 3.30 -14.05
C ASP A 61 22.48 3.76 -15.52
N ASN A 62 21.69 3.15 -16.41
CA ASN A 62 21.59 3.52 -17.82
C ASN A 62 20.51 4.58 -18.09
N GLU A 63 20.04 5.28 -17.06
CA GLU A 63 18.96 6.28 -17.07
C GLU A 63 17.59 5.80 -17.57
N LYS A 64 17.41 4.48 -17.73
CA LYS A 64 16.15 3.89 -18.18
C LYS A 64 15.23 3.63 -16.99
N ARG A 65 13.93 3.86 -17.17
CA ARG A 65 12.93 3.55 -16.14
C ARG A 65 12.93 2.07 -15.80
N ILE A 66 12.98 1.74 -14.52
CA ILE A 66 12.97 0.36 -14.04
C ILE A 66 11.57 -0.23 -14.21
N ARG A 67 11.47 -1.36 -14.93
CA ARG A 67 10.22 -2.12 -15.01
C ARG A 67 10.36 -3.40 -14.19
N LYS A 68 9.78 -3.39 -12.99
CA LYS A 68 9.64 -4.59 -12.15
C LYS A 68 8.18 -5.00 -12.06
N GLU A 69 7.91 -6.29 -12.23
CA GLU A 69 6.57 -6.85 -12.10
C GLU A 69 6.38 -7.46 -10.71
N THR A 70 5.14 -7.46 -10.22
CA THR A 70 4.75 -7.95 -8.91
C THR A 70 3.40 -8.65 -9.00
N ARG A 71 3.24 -9.72 -8.22
CA ARG A 71 1.95 -10.40 -8.03
C ARG A 71 1.09 -9.77 -6.94
N TYR A 72 1.63 -8.79 -6.22
CA TYR A 72 0.95 -8.14 -5.11
C TYR A 72 0.42 -6.78 -5.55
N PHE A 73 -0.78 -6.44 -5.10
CA PHE A 73 -1.40 -5.13 -5.34
C PHE A 73 -2.17 -4.68 -4.11
N SER A 74 -2.33 -3.37 -3.94
CA SER A 74 -3.29 -2.82 -2.98
C SER A 74 -4.61 -2.62 -3.72
N PRO A 75 -5.71 -3.29 -3.31
CA PRO A 75 -7.02 -3.12 -3.93
C PRO A 75 -7.55 -1.69 -3.77
N ASP A 76 -7.42 -1.13 -2.56
CA ASP A 76 -7.89 0.21 -2.23
C ASP A 76 -7.22 1.30 -3.08
N CYS A 77 -5.94 1.12 -3.40
CA CYS A 77 -5.17 2.06 -4.23
C CYS A 77 -5.08 1.64 -5.70
N ASP A 78 -5.66 0.50 -6.08
CA ASP A 78 -5.58 -0.17 -7.38
C ASP A 78 -4.15 -0.22 -8.00
N VAL A 79 -3.13 -0.41 -7.17
CA VAL A 79 -1.73 -0.27 -7.58
C VAL A 79 -0.90 -1.52 -7.30
N GLY A 80 -0.09 -1.94 -8.27
CA GLY A 80 0.91 -2.98 -8.07
C GLY A 80 2.10 -2.46 -7.26
N LEU A 81 2.46 -3.15 -6.19
CA LEU A 81 3.61 -2.82 -5.33
C LEU A 81 4.42 -4.08 -5.02
N CYS A 82 5.75 -3.98 -4.99
CA CYS A 82 6.54 -5.07 -4.41
C CYS A 82 6.41 -5.03 -2.87
N LEU A 83 6.40 -6.20 -2.24
CA LEU A 83 6.24 -6.38 -0.79
C LEU A 83 7.11 -5.44 0.04
N THR A 84 8.41 -5.36 -0.22
CA THR A 84 9.34 -4.52 0.56
C THR A 84 10.47 -4.03 -0.35
N PRO A 85 10.91 -2.76 -0.24
CA PRO A 85 10.43 -1.69 0.66
C PRO A 85 9.28 -0.85 0.11
N PHE A 86 8.77 -1.20 -1.08
CA PHE A 86 7.93 -0.29 -1.87
C PHE A 86 6.51 -0.11 -1.36
N LEU A 87 5.93 -1.11 -0.69
CA LEU A 87 4.66 -0.96 0.02
C LEU A 87 4.75 0.19 1.05
N LYS A 88 5.71 0.09 1.98
CA LYS A 88 5.92 1.09 3.03
C LYS A 88 6.16 2.47 2.41
N LEU A 89 7.01 2.55 1.39
CA LEU A 89 7.35 3.83 0.77
C LEU A 89 6.12 4.48 0.11
N TYR A 90 5.30 3.71 -0.61
CA TYR A 90 4.07 4.21 -1.23
C TYR A 90 3.00 4.68 -0.23
N HIS A 91 2.92 4.06 0.95
CA HIS A 91 1.92 4.44 1.97
C HIS A 91 2.45 5.39 3.06
N THR A 92 3.68 5.89 2.94
CA THR A 92 4.25 6.80 3.96
C THR A 92 4.90 8.06 3.40
N LYS A 93 5.18 8.12 2.09
CA LYS A 93 5.83 9.29 1.46
C LYS A 93 4.87 10.01 0.53
N LEU A 94 4.73 11.31 0.72
CA LEU A 94 3.95 12.17 -0.16
C LEU A 94 4.56 12.20 -1.56
N ASP A 95 5.87 12.42 -1.64
CA ASP A 95 6.65 12.45 -2.88
C ASP A 95 7.47 11.17 -3.07
N LEU A 96 7.49 10.62 -4.28
CA LEU A 96 8.02 9.30 -4.64
C LEU A 96 9.08 9.35 -5.75
#